data_AF-A0A8N5F6D7-F1
#
_entry.id   AF-A0A8N5F6D7-F1
#
_cell.length_a   1.000
_cell.length_b   1.000
_cell.length_c   1.000
_cell.angle_alpha   90.00
_cell.angle_beta   90.00
_cell.angle_gamma   90.00
#
_symmetry.space_group_name_H-M   'P 1'
#
loop_
_entity.id
_entity.type
_entity.pdbx_description
1 polymer ?
#
loop_
_entity_poly.entity_id
_entity_poly.type
_entity_poly.pdbx_seq_one_letter_code
_entity_poly.pdbx_strand_id
1 'polypeptide(L)'
;PDSPEYKAACKLWELYLRTKNEFVQKGDAEDDDDDEEGHDNQANSELSSPGYLKEILEQLLDAIAVATNPSGRLISELFQKLPSKVQYPDYYAIIKEPIDLKTIAQRIQNGTYKSIHAMAKDIDLLAKNAKTYNEPGSQVFK
;
A
#
# COMPACT_ATOMS: atom_id res chain seq x y z
N PRO A 1 -10.48 20.03 -0.63
CA PRO A 1 -9.87 18.83 -1.26
C PRO A 1 -10.96 17.82 -1.60
N ASP A 2 -11.52 17.94 -2.82
CA ASP A 2 -12.77 17.26 -3.19
C ASP A 2 -12.68 16.32 -4.40
N SER A 3 -11.51 16.20 -5.02
CA SER A 3 -11.34 15.34 -6.20
C SER A 3 -11.61 13.86 -5.86
N PRO A 4 -12.28 13.12 -6.75
CA PRO A 4 -12.49 11.68 -6.60
C PRO A 4 -11.19 10.91 -6.35
N GLU A 5 -10.10 11.33 -6.97
CA GLU A 5 -8.75 10.75 -6.90
C GLU A 5 -8.14 10.93 -5.51
N TYR A 6 -8.22 12.13 -4.95
CA TYR A 6 -7.75 12.41 -3.58
C TYR A 6 -8.53 11.56 -2.56
N LYS A 7 -9.86 11.51 -2.72
CA LYS A 7 -10.74 10.69 -1.86
C LYS A 7 -10.42 9.20 -2.01
N ALA A 8 -10.14 8.73 -3.23
CA ALA A 8 -9.75 7.35 -3.48
C ALA A 8 -8.39 7.03 -2.84
N ALA A 9 -7.42 7.95 -2.88
CA ALA A 9 -6.10 7.77 -2.27
C ALA A 9 -6.18 7.63 -0.75
N CYS A 10 -6.98 8.48 -0.08
CA CYS A 10 -7.22 8.34 1.37
C CYS A 10 -7.86 6.99 1.71
N LYS A 11 -8.90 6.60 0.95
CA LYS A 11 -9.59 5.32 1.16
C LYS A 11 -8.69 4.11 0.92
N LEU A 12 -7.81 4.17 -0.08
CA LEU A 12 -6.84 3.11 -0.36
C LEU A 12 -5.91 2.88 0.83
N TRP A 13 -5.41 3.96 1.42
CA TRP A 13 -4.55 3.89 2.60
C TRP A 13 -5.28 3.40 3.85
N GLU A 14 -6.47 3.92 4.13
CA GLU A 14 -7.32 3.47 5.23
C GLU A 14 -7.66 1.98 5.13
N LEU A 15 -7.98 1.53 3.90
CA LEU A 15 -8.24 0.13 3.62
C LEU A 15 -7.01 -0.72 3.91
N TYR A 16 -5.82 -0.33 3.41
CA TYR A 16 -4.59 -1.05 3.71
C TYR A 16 -4.36 -1.18 5.22
N LEU A 17 -4.49 -0.08 5.98
CA LEU A 17 -4.29 -0.11 7.43
C LEU A 17 -5.27 -1.03 8.13
N ARG A 18 -6.55 -0.97 7.75
CA ARG A 18 -7.58 -1.85 8.29
C ARG A 18 -7.25 -3.32 8.01
N THR A 19 -6.98 -3.64 6.75
CA THR A 19 -6.65 -4.99 6.32
C THR A 19 -5.40 -5.49 7.02
N LYS A 20 -4.33 -4.69 7.10
CA LYS A 20 -3.12 -4.99 7.86
C LYS A 20 -3.44 -5.33 9.31
N ASN A 21 -4.25 -4.52 9.98
CA ASN A 21 -4.61 -4.76 11.37
C ASN A 21 -5.45 -6.04 11.54
N GLU A 22 -6.39 -6.34 10.63
CA GLU A 22 -7.17 -7.58 10.66
C GLU A 22 -6.30 -8.84 10.49
N PHE A 23 -5.26 -8.79 9.65
CA PHE A 23 -4.36 -9.92 9.43
C PHE A 23 -3.25 -10.06 10.48
N VAL A 24 -2.78 -8.95 11.04
CA VAL A 24 -1.65 -8.94 12.00
C VAL A 24 -2.13 -9.03 13.45
N GLN A 25 -3.33 -8.53 13.81
CA GLN A 25 -3.88 -8.61 15.19
C GLN A 25 -4.34 -10.01 15.63
N LYS A 26 -4.23 -11.04 14.79
CA LYS A 26 -4.40 -12.42 15.27
C LYS A 26 -3.13 -12.99 15.91
N GLY A 27 -2.02 -12.24 15.89
CA GLY A 27 -0.70 -12.69 16.35
C GLY A 27 -0.09 -11.84 17.47
N ASP A 28 0.02 -10.52 17.32
CA ASP A 28 0.88 -9.74 18.20
C ASP A 28 0.32 -8.33 18.41
N ALA A 29 -0.12 -8.04 19.64
CA ALA A 29 -0.04 -6.68 20.14
C ALA A 29 1.45 -6.31 20.15
N GLU A 30 1.82 -5.20 19.52
CA GLU A 30 3.13 -4.61 19.72
C GLU A 30 3.20 -4.23 21.22
N ASP A 31 3.82 -5.10 22.03
CA ASP A 31 4.41 -4.70 23.31
C ASP A 31 5.54 -3.74 22.95
N ASP A 32 5.27 -2.44 23.06
CA ASP A 32 6.27 -1.45 23.39
C ASP A 32 6.77 -1.78 24.79
N ASP A 33 7.76 -2.67 24.91
CA ASP A 33 8.63 -2.72 26.09
C ASP A 33 10.06 -3.02 25.61
N ASP A 34 10.84 -1.95 25.50
CA ASP A 34 12.29 -1.99 25.67
C ASP A 34 12.58 -2.64 27.03
N ASP A 35 13.06 -3.89 27.07
CA ASP A 35 14.14 -4.29 27.98
C ASP A 35 14.66 -5.71 27.68
N GLU A 36 15.97 -5.86 27.91
CA GLU A 36 16.83 -6.99 27.60
C GLU A 36 16.44 -8.37 28.18
N GLU A 37 17.04 -9.37 27.53
CA GLU A 37 17.35 -10.75 27.98
C GLU A 37 16.39 -11.89 27.61
N GLY A 38 16.86 -12.66 26.62
CA GLY A 38 16.81 -14.12 26.49
C GLY A 38 15.60 -14.88 27.03
N HIS A 39 14.69 -15.26 26.14
CA HIS A 39 13.94 -16.50 26.29
C HIS A 39 13.60 -17.12 24.93
N ASP A 40 14.03 -18.37 24.72
CA ASP A 40 13.71 -19.19 23.56
C ASP A 40 12.19 -19.36 23.42
N ASN A 41 11.57 -18.60 22.51
CA ASN A 41 10.18 -18.81 22.10
C ASN A 41 10.15 -19.50 20.73
N GLN A 42 10.11 -20.84 20.79
CA GLN A 42 9.97 -21.76 19.65
C GLN A 42 8.58 -21.72 18.99
N ALA A 43 7.93 -20.55 18.95
CA ALA A 43 6.65 -20.29 18.29
C ALA A 43 6.72 -19.21 17.19
N ASN A 44 7.85 -18.49 17.06
CA ASN A 44 7.98 -17.32 16.17
C ASN A 44 8.60 -17.63 14.78
N SER A 45 8.73 -18.91 14.41
CA SER A 45 9.41 -19.33 13.17
C SER A 45 8.56 -19.21 11.90
N GLU A 46 7.24 -19.27 12.00
CA GLU A 46 6.35 -19.31 10.82
C GLU A 46 6.21 -17.92 10.18
N LEU A 47 6.14 -16.85 11.01
CA LEU A 47 6.06 -15.45 10.59
C LEU A 47 7.31 -14.98 9.82
N SER A 48 8.45 -15.62 10.08
CA SER A 48 9.75 -15.28 9.48
C SER A 48 10.03 -15.99 8.16
N SER A 49 9.17 -16.94 7.74
CA SER A 49 9.42 -17.66 6.50
C SER A 49 9.13 -16.77 5.27
N PRO A 50 10.02 -16.74 4.25
CA PRO A 50 9.78 -15.94 3.05
C PRO A 50 8.49 -16.30 2.31
N GLY A 51 8.04 -17.56 2.42
CA GLY A 51 6.77 -18.03 1.85
C GLY A 51 5.56 -17.42 2.55
N TYR A 52 5.52 -17.50 3.89
CA TYR A 52 4.43 -16.93 4.67
C TYR A 52 4.34 -15.41 4.54
N LEU A 53 5.49 -14.71 4.55
CA LEU A 53 5.52 -13.27 4.29
C LEU A 53 4.92 -12.96 2.91
N LYS A 54 5.30 -13.71 1.86
CA LYS A 54 4.75 -13.50 0.52
C LYS A 54 3.22 -13.69 0.52
N GLU A 55 2.70 -14.73 1.15
CA GLU A 55 1.26 -14.97 1.26
C GLU A 55 0.52 -13.82 1.96
N ILE A 56 1.07 -13.25 3.04
CA ILE A 56 0.48 -12.08 3.69
C ILE A 56 0.46 -10.87 2.75
N LEU A 57 1.56 -10.61 2.05
CA LEU A 57 1.65 -9.46 1.14
C LEU A 57 0.68 -9.59 -0.04
N GLU A 58 0.51 -10.80 -0.58
CA GLU A 58 -0.49 -11.10 -1.62
C GLU A 58 -1.91 -10.87 -1.11
N GLN A 59 -2.25 -11.36 0.09
CA GLN A 59 -3.57 -11.15 0.70
C GLN A 59 -3.86 -9.65 0.94
N LEU A 60 -2.87 -8.89 1.39
CA LEU A 60 -2.99 -7.44 1.56
C LEU A 60 -3.24 -6.74 0.23
N LEU A 61 -2.52 -7.13 -0.83
CA LEU A 61 -2.69 -6.54 -2.15
C LEU A 61 -4.05 -6.88 -2.75
N ASP A 62 -4.49 -8.13 -2.64
CA ASP A 62 -5.77 -8.59 -3.18
C ASP A 62 -6.94 -7.89 -2.51
N ALA A 63 -6.90 -7.73 -1.18
CA ALA A 63 -7.92 -6.98 -0.43
C ALA A 63 -8.05 -5.54 -0.92
N ILE A 64 -6.93 -4.87 -1.23
CA ILE A 64 -6.94 -3.53 -1.82
C ILE A 64 -7.51 -3.56 -3.23
N ALA A 65 -7.08 -4.54 -4.03
CA ALA A 65 -7.43 -4.62 -5.44
C ALA A 65 -8.95 -4.81 -5.66
N VAL A 66 -9.61 -5.59 -4.81
CA VAL A 66 -11.05 -5.93 -4.95
C VAL A 66 -11.99 -4.97 -4.23
N ALA A 67 -11.48 -4.07 -3.38
CA ALA A 67 -12.34 -3.19 -2.60
C ALA A 67 -13.09 -2.18 -3.46
N THR A 68 -14.39 -2.07 -3.19
CA THR A 68 -15.32 -1.18 -3.88
C THR A 68 -15.84 -0.07 -2.97
N ASN A 69 -16.23 1.04 -3.57
CA ASN A 69 -17.02 2.06 -2.91
C ASN A 69 -18.52 1.68 -2.89
N PRO A 70 -19.40 2.44 -2.22
CA PRO A 70 -20.85 2.15 -2.20
C PRO A 70 -21.54 2.12 -3.57
N SER A 71 -20.91 2.69 -4.62
CA SER A 71 -21.42 2.61 -6.00
C SER A 71 -20.95 1.35 -6.74
N GLY A 72 -20.25 0.43 -6.08
CA GLY A 72 -19.70 -0.79 -6.68
C GLY A 72 -18.45 -0.58 -7.54
N ARG A 73 -17.89 0.64 -7.58
CA ARG A 73 -16.67 0.94 -8.34
C ARG A 73 -15.44 0.58 -7.52
N LEU A 74 -14.46 -0.06 -8.17
CA LEU A 74 -13.19 -0.40 -7.53
C LEU A 74 -12.44 0.87 -7.10
N ILE A 75 -12.02 0.91 -5.85
CA ILE A 75 -11.21 2.00 -5.30
C ILE A 75 -9.80 1.96 -5.95
N SER A 76 -9.32 0.75 -6.25
CA SER A 76 -8.00 0.49 -6.82
C SER A 76 -7.85 0.89 -8.29
N GLU A 77 -8.95 1.14 -9.01
CA GLU A 77 -8.98 1.27 -10.48
C GLU A 77 -7.96 2.30 -11.00
N LEU A 78 -7.89 3.46 -10.35
CA LEU A 78 -7.01 4.57 -10.73
C LEU A 78 -5.54 4.36 -10.36
N PHE A 79 -5.24 3.32 -9.57
CA PHE A 79 -3.90 3.03 -9.04
C PHE A 79 -3.28 1.78 -9.66
N GLN A 80 -4.00 1.07 -10.54
CA GLN A 80 -3.52 -0.15 -11.18
C GLN A 80 -2.29 0.08 -12.04
N LYS A 81 -2.24 1.19 -12.77
CA LYS A 81 -1.17 1.51 -13.71
C LYS A 81 -0.86 3.00 -13.65
N LEU A 82 0.42 3.33 -13.71
CA LEU A 82 0.89 4.70 -13.83
C LEU A 82 0.31 5.41 -15.07
N PRO A 83 0.07 6.74 -14.98
CA PRO A 83 -0.30 7.55 -16.14
C PRO A 83 0.71 7.41 -17.28
N SER A 84 0.24 7.49 -18.53
CA SER A 84 1.13 7.43 -19.69
C SER A 84 2.12 8.60 -19.69
N LYS A 85 3.42 8.33 -19.78
CA LYS A 85 4.48 9.37 -19.90
C LYS A 85 4.28 10.32 -21.07
N VAL A 86 3.67 9.83 -22.15
CA VAL A 86 3.43 10.62 -23.37
C VAL A 86 2.22 11.54 -23.20
N GLN A 87 1.17 11.07 -22.52
CA GLN A 87 -0.07 11.83 -22.35
C GLN A 87 -0.03 12.76 -21.13
N TYR A 88 0.72 12.37 -20.10
CA TYR A 88 0.84 13.08 -18.81
C TYR A 88 2.30 13.31 -18.44
N PRO A 89 3.08 14.07 -19.24
CA PRO A 89 4.48 14.35 -18.94
C PRO A 89 4.66 15.17 -17.66
N ASP A 90 3.69 16.01 -17.31
CA ASP A 90 3.61 16.83 -16.11
C ASP A 90 3.54 15.98 -14.82
N TYR A 91 2.84 14.85 -14.85
CA TYR A 91 2.85 13.87 -13.75
C TYR A 91 4.29 13.49 -13.37
N TYR A 92 5.13 13.21 -14.36
CA TYR A 92 6.53 12.81 -14.14
C TYR A 92 7.46 13.99 -13.84
N ALA A 93 7.03 15.23 -14.08
CA ALA A 93 7.75 16.42 -13.63
C ALA A 93 7.51 16.71 -12.14
N ILE A 94 6.26 16.50 -11.69
CA ILE A 94 5.82 16.74 -10.30
C ILE A 94 6.21 15.56 -9.40
N ILE A 95 5.85 14.34 -9.78
CA ILE A 95 6.05 13.13 -8.98
C ILE A 95 7.44 12.56 -9.21
N LYS A 96 8.26 12.56 -8.15
CA LYS A 96 9.67 12.15 -8.20
C LYS A 96 9.85 10.63 -8.22
N GLU A 97 8.98 9.92 -7.51
CA GLU A 97 9.03 8.46 -7.40
C GLU A 97 7.67 7.85 -7.78
N PRO A 98 7.36 7.74 -9.09
CA PRO A 98 6.14 7.09 -9.55
C PRO A 98 6.06 5.63 -9.12
N ILE A 99 4.90 5.23 -8.60
CA ILE A 99 4.58 3.84 -8.27
C ILE A 99 3.11 3.54 -8.59
N ASP A 100 2.81 2.29 -8.93
CA ASP A 100 1.45 1.76 -9.14
C ASP A 100 1.30 0.38 -8.47
N LEU A 101 0.06 -0.10 -8.35
CA LEU A 101 -0.24 -1.42 -7.75
C LEU A 101 0.39 -2.56 -8.56
N LYS A 102 0.53 -2.42 -9.88
CA LYS A 102 1.22 -3.40 -10.72
C LYS A 102 2.70 -3.55 -10.31
N THR A 103 3.39 -2.45 -10.03
CA THR A 103 4.78 -2.45 -9.58
C THR A 103 4.90 -3.11 -8.20
N ILE A 104 3.96 -2.82 -7.29
CA ILE A 104 3.91 -3.45 -5.96
C ILE A 104 3.67 -4.96 -6.09
N ALA A 105 2.75 -5.40 -6.95
CA ALA A 105 2.52 -6.81 -7.25
C ALA A 105 3.80 -7.51 -7.75
N GLN A 106 4.53 -6.89 -8.67
CA GLN A 106 5.80 -7.41 -9.18
C GLN A 106 6.87 -7.50 -8.08
N ARG A 107 6.95 -6.51 -7.18
CA ARG A 107 7.88 -6.52 -6.03
C ARG A 107 7.55 -7.65 -5.04
N ILE A 108 6.28 -7.98 -4.85
CA ILE A 108 5.85 -9.16 -4.07
C ILE A 108 6.32 -10.45 -4.75
N GLN A 109 6.03 -10.62 -6.05
CA GLN A 109 6.41 -11.82 -6.79
C GLN A 109 7.92 -12.06 -6.81
N ASN A 110 8.71 -11.00 -6.91
CA ASN A 110 10.16 -11.05 -6.91
C ASN A 110 10.78 -11.20 -5.50
N GLY A 111 9.97 -11.23 -4.44
CA GLY A 111 10.45 -11.31 -3.06
C GLY A 111 11.26 -10.09 -2.62
N THR A 112 10.99 -8.91 -3.21
CA THR A 112 11.70 -7.66 -2.91
C THR A 112 11.43 -7.19 -1.49
N TYR A 113 10.19 -7.33 -1.03
CA TYR A 113 9.81 -6.92 0.32
C TYR A 113 10.30 -7.93 1.36
N LYS A 114 10.98 -7.43 2.39
CA LYS A 114 11.48 -8.22 3.53
C LYS A 114 10.61 -8.06 4.78
N SER A 115 9.57 -7.25 4.71
CA SER A 115 8.60 -7.05 5.78
C SER A 115 7.32 -6.43 5.23
N ILE A 116 6.23 -6.56 5.98
CA ILE A 116 4.96 -5.87 5.73
C ILE A 116 5.17 -4.35 5.72
N HIS A 117 6.02 -3.84 6.61
CA HIS A 117 6.39 -2.43 6.67
C HIS A 117 7.02 -1.92 5.37
N ALA A 118 7.82 -2.74 4.67
CA ALA A 118 8.40 -2.34 3.39
C ALA A 118 7.33 -2.14 2.31
N MET A 119 6.31 -2.99 2.25
CA MET A 119 5.15 -2.78 1.37
C MET A 119 4.32 -1.57 1.82
N ALA A 120 4.16 -1.35 3.12
CA ALA A 120 3.44 -0.20 3.68
C ALA A 120 3.99 1.13 3.15
N LYS A 121 5.33 1.27 3.07
CA LYS A 121 5.98 2.47 2.51
C LYS A 121 5.59 2.73 1.07
N ASP A 122 5.47 1.68 0.25
CA ASP A 122 5.10 1.82 -1.15
C ASP A 122 3.60 2.14 -1.34
N ILE A 123 2.73 1.59 -0.50
CA ILE A 123 1.30 1.95 -0.50
C ILE A 123 1.11 3.40 -0.03
N ASP A 124 1.85 3.82 1.00
CA ASP A 124 1.86 5.22 1.46
C ASP A 124 2.40 6.16 0.38
N LEU A 125 3.48 5.79 -0.31
CA LEU A 125 4.02 6.54 -1.45
C LEU A 125 3.00 6.67 -2.59
N LEU A 126 2.31 5.59 -2.94
CA LEU A 126 1.24 5.59 -3.94
C LEU A 126 0.13 6.59 -3.57
N ALA A 127 -0.33 6.55 -2.32
CA ALA A 127 -1.34 7.47 -1.82
C ALA A 127 -0.85 8.93 -1.78
N LYS A 128 0.39 9.17 -1.34
CA LYS A 128 1.02 10.50 -1.32
C LYS A 128 1.14 11.08 -2.72
N ASN A 129 1.64 10.32 -3.68
CA ASN A 129 1.77 10.75 -5.07
C ASN A 129 0.42 11.15 -5.65
N ALA A 130 -0.62 10.34 -5.42
CA ALA A 130 -1.96 10.65 -5.85
C ALA A 130 -2.50 11.92 -5.19
N LYS A 131 -2.28 12.12 -3.89
CA LYS A 131 -2.70 13.35 -3.20
C LYS A 131 -1.96 14.57 -3.73
N THR A 132 -0.64 14.50 -3.88
CA THR A 132 0.20 15.60 -4.40
C THR A 132 -0.20 16.01 -5.81
N TYR A 133 -0.47 15.04 -6.68
CA TYR A 133 -0.87 15.33 -8.05
C TYR A 133 -2.32 15.83 -8.19
N ASN A 134 -3.21 15.48 -7.24
CA ASN A 134 -4.64 15.80 -7.32
C ASN A 134 -5.10 16.81 -6.25
N GLU A 135 -4.18 17.54 -5.61
CA GLU A 135 -4.49 18.53 -4.57
C GLU A 135 -5.18 19.78 -5.17
N PRO A 136 -6.11 20.43 -4.45
CA PRO A 136 -6.76 21.67 -4.92
C PRO A 136 -5.72 22.77 -5.15
N GLY A 137 -5.57 23.21 -6.39
CA GLY A 137 -4.54 24.19 -6.80
C GLY A 137 -3.28 23.58 -7.41
N SER A 138 -3.10 22.24 -7.35
CA SER A 138 -2.20 21.55 -8.27
C SER A 138 -2.74 21.74 -9.69
N GLN A 139 -1.87 21.98 -10.67
CA GLN A 139 -2.24 22.33 -12.05
C GLN A 139 -2.98 21.23 -12.82
N VAL A 140 -3.50 20.20 -12.16
CA VAL A 140 -4.19 19.09 -12.78
C VAL A 140 -5.61 18.96 -12.24
N PHE A 141 -6.43 19.97 -12.55
CA PHE A 141 -7.65 19.75 -13.32
C PHE A 141 -8.23 21.07 -13.87
N LYS A 142 -8.19 21.20 -15.19
CA LYS A 142 -9.26 21.78 -16.01
C LYS A 142 -9.79 20.65 -16.91
#